data_AF-A0A1Y6D1I0-F1
#
_entry.id   AF-A0A1Y6D1I0-F1
#
_cell.length_a   1.000
_cell.length_b   1.000
_cell.length_c   1.000
_cell.angle_alpha   90.00
_cell.angle_beta   90.00
_cell.angle_gamma   90.00
#
_symmetry.space_group_name_H-M   'P 1'
#
loop_
_entity.id
_entity.type
_entity.pdbx_description
1 polymer ?
#
loop_
_entity_poly.entity_id
_entity_poly.type
_entity_poly.pdbx_seq_one_letter_code
_entity_poly.pdbx_strand_id
1 'polypeptide(L)'
;MPHFLGAWFDPAQSPDAILLEQVRAAAIERAVDKTDPRLRALDHYRERLHTPVARALSHVIGLVDRLPAPVEISPGQYGHDPRLKTLFASAEHLGEVLGRFQGVREYLAQRPGPAPDDIYGLLATAKREKQILGMALEDGLVRRDVLQTAISFEDHQYFAPSDSEAAARAALTTLAFDFLLLQARQAIAAHKTRRGELTRQRQRLRRRLLSPDADPAAVAGLEADIAAIDEELGCFSGIELGLEDSLRHVESLLGEAERWLTVQPFRMSLDYRNVQTTVSEVLEMSEAAALDGTRRIVLFGRIPRRQLPEPKDMLKLGRAYLGT
;
A
#
# COMPACT_ATOMS: atom_id res chain seq x y z
N MET A 1 3.23 -7.46 -30.73
CA MET A 1 4.59 -7.00 -30.35
C MET A 1 4.66 -6.86 -28.83
N PRO A 2 5.14 -7.88 -28.10
CA PRO A 2 5.43 -7.75 -26.68
C PRO A 2 6.86 -8.27 -26.38
N HIS A 3 7.89 -7.44 -26.57
CA HIS A 3 9.27 -7.78 -26.21
C HIS A 3 10.09 -6.54 -25.79
N PHE A 4 9.49 -5.56 -25.12
CA PHE A 4 10.23 -4.36 -24.68
C PHE A 4 10.82 -4.45 -23.26
N LEU A 5 10.55 -5.52 -22.50
CA LEU A 5 11.05 -5.68 -21.11
C LEU A 5 12.03 -6.84 -20.92
N GLY A 6 12.30 -7.63 -21.96
CA GLY A 6 13.29 -8.73 -21.91
C GLY A 6 14.75 -8.27 -22.10
N ALA A 7 14.99 -7.00 -22.47
CA ALA A 7 16.32 -6.47 -22.75
C ALA A 7 17.06 -5.93 -21.51
N TRP A 8 16.45 -5.99 -20.31
CA TRP A 8 17.06 -5.48 -19.07
C TRP A 8 18.01 -6.43 -18.36
N PHE A 9 18.16 -7.68 -18.83
CA PHE A 9 18.89 -8.72 -18.10
C PHE A 9 19.84 -9.53 -19.00
N ASP A 10 20.80 -8.83 -19.63
CA ASP A 10 22.05 -9.45 -20.10
C ASP A 10 23.25 -8.83 -19.34
N PRO A 11 23.95 -9.58 -18.46
CA PRO A 11 24.74 -9.00 -17.37
C PRO A 11 26.19 -8.60 -17.72
N ALA A 12 26.59 -8.54 -18.98
CA ALA A 12 27.98 -8.24 -19.33
C ALA A 12 28.09 -7.07 -20.33
N GLN A 13 28.30 -5.87 -19.80
CA GLN A 13 28.82 -4.68 -20.50
C GLN A 13 27.84 -3.90 -21.41
N SER A 14 26.65 -3.54 -20.92
CA SER A 14 25.76 -2.55 -21.56
C SER A 14 25.57 -1.27 -20.73
N PRO A 15 25.31 -0.09 -21.36
CA PRO A 15 24.97 1.16 -20.67
C PRO A 15 23.86 1.02 -19.61
N ASP A 16 22.96 0.06 -19.82
CA ASP A 16 21.84 -0.26 -18.93
C ASP A 16 22.29 -0.84 -17.57
N ALA A 17 23.43 -1.53 -17.52
CA ALA A 17 23.96 -2.07 -16.26
C ALA A 17 24.49 -0.96 -15.33
N ILE A 18 25.09 0.09 -15.90
CA ILE A 18 25.55 1.26 -15.15
C ILE A 18 24.35 2.04 -14.61
N LEU A 19 23.32 2.23 -15.41
CA LEU A 19 22.09 2.88 -14.99
C LEU A 19 21.38 2.08 -13.89
N LEU A 20 21.32 0.75 -14.01
CA LEU A 20 20.74 -0.12 -13.00
C LEU A 20 21.49 -0.04 -11.66
N GLU A 21 22.82 0.02 -11.70
CA GLU A 21 23.65 0.23 -10.51
C GLU A 21 23.32 1.56 -9.83
N GLN A 22 23.20 2.64 -10.61
CA GLN A 22 22.87 3.96 -10.09
C GLN A 22 21.46 4.00 -9.47
N VAL A 23 20.48 3.38 -10.12
CA VAL A 23 19.11 3.24 -9.61
C VAL A 23 19.12 2.48 -8.29
N ARG A 24 19.87 1.38 -8.19
CA ARG A 24 19.98 0.60 -6.96
C ARG A 24 20.67 1.38 -5.85
N ALA A 25 21.78 2.06 -6.16
CA ALA A 25 22.48 2.90 -5.19
C ALA A 25 21.57 4.01 -4.65
N ALA A 26 20.79 4.66 -5.52
CA ALA A 26 19.79 5.64 -5.13
C ALA A 26 18.68 5.03 -4.28
N ALA A 27 18.23 3.81 -4.59
CA ALA A 27 17.24 3.08 -3.80
C ALA A 27 17.76 2.69 -2.41
N ILE A 28 19.04 2.34 -2.27
CA ILE A 28 19.69 2.10 -0.97
C ILE A 28 19.67 3.39 -0.13
N GLU A 29 20.11 4.52 -0.70
CA GLU A 29 20.08 5.80 0.01
C GLU A 29 18.67 6.21 0.39
N ARG A 30 17.71 6.02 -0.52
CA ARG A 30 16.29 6.25 -0.23
C ARG A 30 15.77 5.37 0.91
N ALA A 31 16.18 4.10 0.95
CA ALA A 31 15.81 3.18 2.01
C ALA A 31 16.30 3.69 3.37
N VAL A 32 17.56 4.13 3.43
CA VAL A 32 18.16 4.71 4.65
C VAL A 32 17.45 6.00 5.06
N ASP A 33 17.18 6.90 4.12
CA ASP A 33 16.52 8.18 4.40
C ASP A 33 15.10 8.00 4.94
N LYS A 34 14.35 7.03 4.41
CA LYS A 34 12.95 6.79 4.78
C LYS A 34 12.79 5.90 6.00
N THR A 35 13.83 5.18 6.44
CA THR A 35 13.75 4.27 7.60
C THR A 35 14.44 4.85 8.83
N ASP A 36 15.77 4.86 8.85
CA ASP A 36 16.60 5.45 9.90
C ASP A 36 17.89 6.04 9.30
N PRO A 37 17.98 7.38 9.15
CA PRO A 37 19.16 8.02 8.55
C PRO A 37 20.48 7.75 9.29
N ARG A 38 20.42 7.31 10.55
CA ARG A 38 21.60 7.00 11.37
C ARG A 38 22.29 5.71 10.95
N LEU A 39 21.65 4.87 10.12
CA LEU A 39 22.25 3.67 9.56
C LEU A 39 23.53 3.95 8.77
N ARG A 40 23.73 5.19 8.30
CA ARG A 40 24.97 5.64 7.64
C ARG A 40 26.21 5.57 8.54
N ALA A 41 26.04 5.50 9.86
CA ALA A 41 27.14 5.35 10.81
C ALA A 41 27.64 3.91 10.93
N LEU A 42 26.92 2.93 10.38
CA LEU A 42 27.34 1.53 10.37
C LEU A 42 28.27 1.27 9.18
N ASP A 43 29.34 0.53 9.43
CA ASP A 43 30.22 0.07 8.36
C ASP A 43 29.47 -0.92 7.44
N HIS A 44 29.80 -0.89 6.15
CA HIS A 44 29.26 -1.82 5.13
C HIS A 44 27.73 -1.84 4.96
N TYR A 45 26.98 -0.86 5.47
CA TYR A 45 25.50 -0.85 5.34
C TYR A 45 25.02 -0.93 3.89
N ARG A 46 25.73 -0.29 2.95
CA ARG A 46 25.40 -0.32 1.52
C ARG A 46 25.53 -1.72 0.93
N GLU A 47 26.61 -2.43 1.28
CA GLU A 47 26.86 -3.80 0.83
C GLU A 47 25.79 -4.75 1.36
N ARG A 48 25.39 -4.57 2.62
CA ARG A 48 24.36 -5.41 3.24
C ARG A 48 22.96 -5.15 2.67
N LEU A 49 22.61 -3.89 2.40
CA LEU A 49 21.32 -3.52 1.81
C LEU A 49 21.21 -3.80 0.31
N HIS A 50 22.34 -4.03 -0.36
CA HIS A 50 22.40 -4.24 -1.80
C HIS A 50 21.46 -5.35 -2.29
N THR A 51 21.59 -6.55 -1.74
CA THR A 51 20.78 -7.71 -2.15
C THR A 51 19.31 -7.56 -1.74
N PRO A 52 18.98 -7.19 -0.48
CA PRO A 52 17.58 -6.94 -0.09
C PRO A 52 16.89 -5.87 -0.94
N VAL A 53 17.56 -4.74 -1.22
CA VAL A 53 16.99 -3.67 -2.06
C VAL A 53 16.78 -4.16 -3.49
N ALA A 54 17.73 -4.90 -4.07
CA ALA A 54 17.59 -5.45 -5.42
C ALA A 54 16.39 -6.40 -5.53
N ARG A 55 16.17 -7.25 -4.51
CA ARG A 55 15.00 -8.14 -4.45
C ARG A 55 13.70 -7.36 -4.35
N ALA A 56 13.62 -6.40 -3.43
CA ALA A 56 12.44 -5.55 -3.26
C ALA A 56 12.09 -4.77 -4.54
N LEU A 57 13.08 -4.18 -5.21
CA LEU A 57 12.87 -3.48 -6.49
C LEU A 57 12.35 -4.43 -7.57
N SER A 58 12.99 -5.59 -7.73
CA SER A 58 12.59 -6.59 -8.74
C SER A 58 11.15 -7.06 -8.52
N HIS A 59 10.79 -7.31 -7.25
CA HIS A 59 9.43 -7.70 -6.88
C HIS A 59 8.41 -6.59 -7.21
N VAL A 60 8.69 -5.35 -6.80
CA VAL A 60 7.77 -4.22 -7.03
C VAL A 60 7.60 -3.93 -8.52
N ILE A 61 8.69 -3.94 -9.30
CA ILE A 61 8.62 -3.83 -10.77
C ILE A 61 7.72 -4.93 -11.34
N GLY A 62 7.94 -6.18 -10.92
CA GLY A 62 7.11 -7.31 -11.34
C GLY A 62 5.63 -7.20 -10.93
N LEU A 63 5.30 -6.53 -9.83
CA LEU A 63 3.91 -6.24 -9.46
C LEU A 63 3.27 -5.23 -10.41
N VAL A 64 3.98 -4.14 -10.72
CA VAL A 64 3.48 -3.07 -11.60
C VAL A 64 3.36 -3.55 -13.04
N ASP A 65 4.31 -4.35 -13.52
CA ASP A 65 4.29 -4.90 -14.89
C ASP A 65 3.15 -5.90 -15.11
N ARG A 66 2.69 -6.56 -14.04
CA ARG A 66 1.52 -7.46 -14.09
C ARG A 66 0.18 -6.72 -14.13
N LEU A 67 0.15 -5.41 -13.90
CA LEU A 67 -1.09 -4.65 -13.98
C LEU A 67 -1.62 -4.64 -15.42
N PRO A 68 -2.93 -4.90 -15.63
CA PRO A 68 -3.56 -4.83 -16.94
C PRO A 68 -3.37 -3.49 -17.65
N ALA A 69 -3.67 -3.45 -18.95
CA ALA A 69 -3.67 -2.20 -19.72
C ALA A 69 -4.62 -1.15 -19.12
N PRO A 70 -4.29 0.15 -19.22
CA PRO A 70 -5.06 1.21 -18.60
C PRO A 70 -6.48 1.31 -19.18
N VAL A 71 -7.47 1.36 -18.29
CA VAL A 71 -8.88 1.55 -18.62
C VAL A 71 -9.24 3.03 -18.62
N GLU A 72 -10.04 3.50 -19.58
CA GLU A 72 -10.55 4.87 -19.52
C GLU A 72 -11.57 5.03 -18.38
N ILE A 73 -11.23 5.86 -17.38
CA ILE A 73 -12.11 6.20 -16.27
C ILE A 73 -12.81 7.51 -16.62
N SER A 74 -13.98 7.40 -17.25
CA SER A 74 -14.81 8.54 -17.63
C SER A 74 -16.30 8.25 -17.48
N PRO A 75 -17.15 9.27 -17.27
CA PRO A 75 -18.60 9.09 -17.26
C PRO A 75 -19.14 8.48 -18.56
N GLY A 76 -18.50 8.75 -19.70
CA GLY A 76 -18.87 8.17 -21.00
C GLY A 76 -18.57 6.67 -21.11
N GLN A 77 -17.50 6.20 -20.46
CA GLN A 77 -17.13 4.78 -20.47
C GLN A 77 -17.89 3.95 -19.41
N TYR A 78 -18.54 4.61 -18.45
CA TYR A 78 -19.31 3.95 -17.39
C TYR A 78 -20.33 2.93 -17.91
N GLY A 79 -21.03 3.22 -19.01
CA GLY A 79 -22.03 2.32 -19.59
C GLY A 79 -21.44 1.06 -20.26
N HIS A 80 -20.17 1.11 -20.65
CA HIS A 80 -19.52 0.11 -21.51
C HIS A 80 -18.57 -0.81 -20.73
N ASP A 81 -17.91 -0.31 -19.69
CA ASP A 81 -16.98 -1.11 -18.89
C ASP A 81 -17.65 -1.62 -17.59
N PRO A 82 -17.84 -2.94 -17.43
CA PRO A 82 -18.48 -3.51 -16.24
C PRO A 82 -17.68 -3.25 -14.95
N ARG A 83 -16.36 -3.02 -15.05
CA ARG A 83 -15.51 -2.69 -13.89
C ARG A 83 -15.89 -1.32 -13.32
N LEU A 84 -16.19 -0.35 -14.17
CA LEU A 84 -16.62 0.98 -13.73
C LEU A 84 -18.01 0.95 -13.09
N LYS A 85 -18.95 0.17 -13.63
CA LYS A 85 -20.28 -0.03 -13.00
C LYS A 85 -20.19 -0.67 -11.62
N THR A 86 -19.21 -1.55 -11.45
CA THR A 86 -18.98 -2.21 -10.16
C THR A 86 -18.39 -1.23 -9.16
N LEU A 87 -17.38 -0.46 -9.57
CA LEU A 87 -16.65 0.45 -8.69
C LEU A 87 -17.41 1.74 -8.34
N PHE A 88 -18.35 2.19 -9.17
CA PHE A 88 -19.06 3.45 -8.98
C PHE A 88 -20.57 3.25 -9.02
N ALA A 89 -21.32 3.94 -8.15
CA ALA A 89 -22.78 3.83 -8.10
C ALA A 89 -23.50 4.39 -9.34
N SER A 90 -22.92 5.40 -9.99
CA SER A 90 -23.47 6.03 -11.20
C SER A 90 -22.38 6.79 -11.96
N ALA A 91 -22.66 7.17 -13.21
CA ALA A 91 -21.79 8.05 -14.00
C ALA A 91 -21.61 9.44 -13.36
N GLU A 92 -22.65 9.95 -12.70
CA GLU A 92 -22.58 11.21 -11.94
C GLU A 92 -21.68 11.06 -10.70
N HIS A 93 -21.85 9.98 -9.94
CA HIS A 93 -20.98 9.65 -8.80
C HIS A 93 -19.52 9.52 -9.23
N LEU A 94 -19.25 8.89 -10.38
CA LEU A 94 -17.90 8.82 -10.96
C LEU A 94 -17.35 10.22 -11.21
N GLY A 95 -18.11 11.11 -11.85
CA GLY A 95 -17.69 12.50 -12.08
C GLY A 95 -17.39 13.27 -10.79
N GLU A 96 -18.20 13.09 -9.75
CA GLU A 96 -17.95 13.68 -8.43
C GLU A 96 -16.66 13.18 -7.79
N VAL A 97 -16.42 11.87 -7.83
CA VAL A 97 -15.23 11.22 -7.27
C VAL A 97 -13.97 11.69 -8.00
N LEU A 98 -13.99 11.74 -9.33
CA LEU A 98 -12.88 12.30 -10.13
C LEU A 98 -12.53 13.72 -9.68
N GLY A 99 -13.55 14.54 -9.41
CA GLY A 99 -13.37 15.89 -8.90
C GLY A 99 -12.72 15.98 -7.52
N ARG A 100 -12.80 14.93 -6.70
CA ARG A 100 -12.24 14.89 -5.33
C ARG A 100 -10.80 14.37 -5.27
N PHE A 101 -10.23 13.88 -6.37
CA PHE A 101 -8.86 13.37 -6.40
C PHE A 101 -7.82 14.50 -6.23
N GLN A 102 -7.47 14.79 -4.98
CA GLN A 102 -6.48 15.83 -4.65
C GLN A 102 -5.13 15.58 -5.31
N GLY A 103 -4.65 14.32 -5.36
CA GLY A 103 -3.38 14.00 -6.01
C GLY A 103 -3.34 14.40 -7.49
N VAL A 104 -4.46 14.25 -8.22
CA VAL A 104 -4.55 14.68 -9.64
C VAL A 104 -4.48 16.21 -9.75
N ARG A 105 -5.13 16.92 -8.83
CA ARG A 105 -5.12 18.39 -8.80
C ARG A 105 -3.74 18.94 -8.46
N GLU A 106 -3.11 18.39 -7.43
CA GLU A 106 -1.74 18.74 -7.02
C GLU A 106 -0.75 18.48 -8.15
N TYR A 107 -0.86 17.34 -8.83
CA TYR A 107 -0.05 17.02 -10.00
C TYR A 107 -0.21 18.05 -11.12
N LEU A 108 -1.45 18.40 -11.48
CA LEU A 108 -1.71 19.41 -12.50
C LEU A 108 -1.22 20.82 -12.10
N ALA A 109 -1.27 21.16 -10.81
CA ALA A 109 -0.84 22.46 -10.31
C ALA A 109 0.69 22.61 -10.22
N GLN A 110 1.40 21.55 -9.88
CA GLN A 110 2.87 21.57 -9.70
C GLN A 110 3.63 21.35 -11.01
N ARG A 111 2.94 20.90 -12.06
CA ARG A 111 3.56 20.57 -13.34
C ARG A 111 3.93 21.83 -14.13
N PRO A 112 5.17 21.93 -14.65
CA PRO A 112 5.51 22.91 -15.66
C PRO A 112 5.01 22.48 -17.06
N GLY A 113 4.43 23.40 -17.81
CA GLY A 113 4.05 23.21 -19.21
C GLY A 113 2.55 22.97 -19.44
N PRO A 114 2.15 22.64 -20.69
CA PRO A 114 0.76 22.42 -21.03
C PRO A 114 0.20 21.20 -20.30
N ALA A 115 -1.08 21.28 -19.92
CA ALA A 115 -1.76 20.17 -19.27
C ALA A 115 -1.87 18.97 -20.23
N PRO A 116 -1.64 17.73 -19.76
CA PRO A 116 -1.77 16.55 -20.60
C PRO A 116 -3.24 16.26 -20.93
N ASP A 117 -3.47 15.65 -22.10
CA ASP A 117 -4.82 15.25 -22.54
C ASP A 117 -5.39 14.09 -21.72
N ASP A 118 -4.52 13.15 -21.33
CA ASP A 118 -4.85 11.99 -20.50
C ASP A 118 -3.94 11.94 -19.26
N ILE A 119 -4.53 11.59 -18.12
CA ILE A 119 -3.80 11.39 -16.86
C ILE A 119 -3.87 9.92 -16.46
N TYR A 120 -2.75 9.23 -16.53
CA TYR A 120 -2.58 7.83 -16.18
C TYR A 120 -2.31 7.67 -14.68
N GLY A 121 -2.72 6.54 -14.10
CA GLY A 121 -2.54 6.27 -12.68
C GLY A 121 -3.31 5.03 -12.22
N LEU A 122 -3.23 4.75 -10.92
CA LEU A 122 -3.88 3.58 -10.31
C LEU A 122 -5.08 4.03 -9.47
N LEU A 123 -6.28 3.63 -9.88
CA LEU A 123 -7.47 3.74 -9.04
C LEU A 123 -7.45 2.60 -8.01
N ALA A 124 -7.55 2.93 -6.73
CA ALA A 124 -7.66 1.98 -5.65
C ALA A 124 -8.93 2.23 -4.85
N THR A 125 -9.59 1.16 -4.42
CA THR A 125 -10.85 1.19 -3.67
C THR A 125 -10.83 0.18 -2.53
N ALA A 126 -11.48 0.50 -1.42
CA ALA A 126 -11.72 -0.43 -0.33
C ALA A 126 -12.98 -1.25 -0.62
N LYS A 127 -12.84 -2.57 -0.61
CA LYS A 127 -13.98 -3.50 -0.73
C LYS A 127 -14.70 -3.59 0.61
N ARG A 128 -16.02 -3.43 0.61
CA ARG A 128 -16.90 -3.63 1.76
C ARG A 128 -17.94 -4.68 1.42
N GLU A 129 -18.13 -5.63 2.33
CA GLU A 129 -19.12 -6.67 2.20
C GLU A 129 -20.21 -6.45 3.24
N LYS A 130 -21.46 -6.49 2.80
CA LYS A 130 -22.64 -6.35 3.65
C LYS A 130 -23.61 -7.50 3.39
N GLN A 131 -24.00 -8.18 4.46
CA GLN A 131 -25.07 -9.16 4.41
C GLN A 131 -26.41 -8.44 4.33
N ILE A 132 -27.21 -8.76 3.31
CA ILE A 132 -28.55 -8.22 3.11
C ILE A 132 -29.54 -9.36 2.90
N LEU A 133 -30.80 -9.15 3.29
CA LEU A 133 -31.88 -10.06 2.96
C LEU A 133 -32.41 -9.71 1.58
N GLY A 134 -32.36 -10.66 0.67
CA GLY A 134 -32.80 -10.51 -0.70
C GLY A 134 -33.74 -11.61 -1.15
N MET A 135 -34.11 -11.56 -2.43
CA MET A 135 -34.87 -12.60 -3.08
C MET A 135 -33.90 -13.43 -3.91
N ALA A 136 -33.89 -14.74 -3.73
CA ALA A 136 -33.11 -15.66 -4.55
C ALA A 136 -34.05 -16.68 -5.20
N LEU A 137 -33.70 -17.09 -6.41
CA LEU A 137 -34.37 -18.18 -7.10
C LEU A 137 -33.62 -19.46 -6.74
N GLU A 138 -34.22 -20.32 -5.92
CA GLU A 138 -33.66 -21.61 -5.50
C GLU A 138 -34.62 -22.68 -6.06
N ASP A 139 -34.10 -23.59 -6.90
CA ASP A 139 -34.89 -24.65 -7.55
C ASP A 139 -36.15 -24.16 -8.32
N GLY A 140 -36.07 -22.97 -8.93
CA GLY A 140 -37.19 -22.37 -9.67
C GLY A 140 -38.27 -21.73 -8.79
N LEU A 141 -38.12 -21.75 -7.46
CA LEU A 141 -39.00 -21.07 -6.52
C LEU A 141 -38.35 -19.76 -6.05
N VAL A 142 -39.11 -18.67 -6.08
CA VAL A 142 -38.67 -17.37 -5.56
C VAL A 142 -38.76 -17.42 -4.03
N ARG A 143 -37.60 -17.53 -3.37
CA ARG A 143 -37.49 -17.50 -1.92
C ARG A 143 -37.21 -16.08 -1.44
N ARG A 144 -38.01 -15.61 -0.48
CA ARG A 144 -37.81 -14.33 0.21
C ARG A 144 -36.88 -14.54 1.41
N ASP A 145 -36.20 -13.47 1.82
CA ASP A 145 -35.29 -13.42 2.97
C ASP A 145 -34.06 -14.34 2.88
N VAL A 146 -33.52 -14.50 1.67
CA VAL A 146 -32.25 -15.22 1.47
C VAL A 146 -31.10 -14.28 1.79
N LEU A 147 -30.18 -14.74 2.63
CA LEU A 147 -28.97 -14.00 2.98
C LEU A 147 -28.08 -13.87 1.74
N GLN A 148 -27.86 -12.63 1.30
CA GLN A 148 -27.08 -12.27 0.13
C GLN A 148 -25.92 -11.36 0.54
N THR A 149 -24.75 -11.56 -0.10
CA THR A 149 -23.58 -10.71 0.13
C THR A 149 -23.57 -9.60 -0.93
N ALA A 150 -23.89 -8.38 -0.51
CA ALA A 150 -23.72 -7.18 -1.33
C ALA A 150 -22.30 -6.63 -1.15
N ILE A 151 -21.67 -6.27 -2.26
CA ILE A 151 -20.31 -5.74 -2.29
C ILE A 151 -20.37 -4.26 -2.68
N SER A 152 -19.83 -3.37 -1.84
CA SER A 152 -19.61 -1.97 -2.18
C SER A 152 -18.12 -1.66 -2.27
N PHE A 153 -17.81 -0.65 -3.08
CA PHE A 153 -16.46 -0.12 -3.24
C PHE A 153 -16.46 1.34 -2.79
N GLU A 154 -15.63 1.63 -1.80
CA GLU A 154 -15.57 2.90 -1.10
C GLU A 154 -14.12 3.39 -1.05
N ASP A 155 -13.90 4.59 -0.50
CA ASP A 155 -12.55 5.18 -0.34
C ASP A 155 -11.74 5.17 -1.65
N HIS A 156 -12.32 5.74 -2.70
CA HIS A 156 -11.68 5.87 -4.01
C HIS A 156 -10.49 6.80 -3.92
N GLN A 157 -9.31 6.27 -4.24
CA GLN A 157 -8.05 7.01 -4.27
C GLN A 157 -7.37 6.81 -5.62
N TYR A 158 -6.75 7.86 -6.15
CA TYR A 158 -6.02 7.82 -7.40
C TYR A 158 -4.55 8.10 -7.16
N PHE A 159 -3.71 7.10 -7.43
CA PHE A 159 -2.28 7.13 -7.14
C PHE A 159 -1.44 7.35 -8.40
N ALA A 160 -0.28 7.97 -8.19
CA ALA A 160 0.74 8.19 -9.20
C ALA A 160 0.21 8.82 -10.51
N PRO A 161 -0.53 9.95 -10.44
CA PRO A 161 -0.99 10.65 -11.63
C PRO A 161 0.20 11.04 -12.52
N SER A 162 0.14 10.70 -13.79
CA SER A 162 1.21 10.92 -14.76
C SER A 162 0.63 11.15 -16.16
N ASP A 163 1.45 11.62 -17.10
CA ASP A 163 1.03 12.01 -18.45
C ASP A 163 1.20 10.93 -19.51
N SER A 164 1.84 9.84 -19.14
CA SER A 164 2.04 8.68 -19.97
C SER A 164 1.93 7.43 -19.13
N GLU A 165 1.58 6.32 -19.78
CA GLU A 165 1.52 5.01 -19.14
C GLU A 165 2.86 4.62 -18.50
N ALA A 166 3.96 4.84 -19.22
CA ALA A 166 5.30 4.54 -18.74
C ALA A 166 5.68 5.36 -17.49
N ALA A 167 5.37 6.66 -17.48
CA ALA A 167 5.61 7.51 -16.31
C ALA A 167 4.73 7.06 -15.12
N ALA A 168 3.48 6.70 -15.35
CA ALA A 168 2.60 6.20 -14.29
C ALA A 168 3.13 4.90 -13.68
N ARG A 169 3.58 3.94 -14.51
CA ARG A 169 4.19 2.69 -14.04
C ARG A 169 5.46 2.96 -13.23
N ALA A 170 6.35 3.83 -13.69
CA ALA A 170 7.56 4.20 -12.94
C ALA A 170 7.23 4.87 -11.58
N ALA A 171 6.23 5.76 -11.57
CA ALA A 171 5.76 6.40 -10.36
C ALA A 171 5.08 5.41 -9.39
N LEU A 172 4.34 4.42 -9.90
CA LEU A 172 3.77 3.32 -9.09
C LEU A 172 4.87 2.42 -8.50
N THR A 173 5.93 2.13 -9.26
CA THR A 173 7.09 1.38 -8.74
C THR A 173 7.73 2.13 -7.57
N THR A 174 7.92 3.44 -7.71
CA THR A 174 8.47 4.28 -6.64
C THR A 174 7.56 4.29 -5.41
N LEU A 175 6.25 4.44 -5.62
CA LEU A 175 5.25 4.47 -4.56
C LEU A 175 5.17 3.13 -3.80
N ALA A 176 5.18 2.01 -4.51
CA ALA A 176 5.15 0.69 -3.92
C ALA A 176 6.44 0.37 -3.16
N PHE A 177 7.61 0.81 -3.66
CA PHE A 177 8.85 0.73 -2.91
C PHE A 177 8.81 1.59 -1.64
N ASP A 178 8.32 2.83 -1.72
CA ASP A 178 8.13 3.70 -0.57
C ASP A 178 7.20 3.11 0.49
N PHE A 179 6.16 2.38 0.05
CA PHE A 179 5.28 1.66 0.97
C PHE A 179 6.05 0.62 1.78
N LEU A 180 6.92 -0.19 1.15
CA LEU A 180 7.79 -1.14 1.86
C LEU A 180 8.69 -0.44 2.87
N LEU A 181 9.27 0.71 2.50
CA LEU A 181 10.12 1.50 3.41
C LEU A 181 9.32 2.07 4.60
N LEU A 182 8.07 2.50 4.36
CA LEU A 182 7.18 2.94 5.43
C LEU A 182 6.88 1.80 6.41
N GLN A 183 6.62 0.59 5.90
CA GLN A 183 6.39 -0.60 6.73
C GLN A 183 7.64 -0.94 7.55
N ALA A 184 8.85 -0.86 6.97
CA ALA A 184 10.10 -1.04 7.71
C ALA A 184 10.27 -0.02 8.83
N ARG A 185 10.00 1.27 8.54
CA ARG A 185 10.05 2.33 9.56
C ARG A 185 9.07 2.06 10.70
N GLN A 186 7.85 1.62 10.40
CA GLN A 186 6.84 1.29 11.39
C GLN A 186 7.24 0.09 12.24
N ALA A 187 7.77 -0.98 11.63
CA ALA A 187 8.28 -2.14 12.34
C ALA A 187 9.42 -1.76 13.30
N ILE A 188 10.41 -0.98 12.83
CA ILE A 188 11.51 -0.48 13.67
C ILE A 188 10.98 0.34 14.85
N ALA A 189 10.01 1.22 14.61
CA ALA A 189 9.39 2.03 15.66
C ALA A 189 8.64 1.18 16.70
N ALA A 190 7.90 0.16 16.26
CA ALA A 190 7.21 -0.77 17.13
C ALA A 190 8.18 -1.56 18.01
N HIS A 191 9.27 -2.08 17.42
CA HIS A 191 10.33 -2.78 18.16
C HIS A 191 11.02 -1.87 19.18
N LYS A 192 11.34 -0.62 18.83
CA LYS A 192 11.92 0.36 19.75
C LYS A 192 10.98 0.65 20.93
N THR A 193 9.68 0.81 20.68
CA THR A 193 8.66 1.02 21.71
C THR A 193 8.56 -0.18 22.65
N ARG A 194 8.42 -1.40 22.10
CA ARG A 194 8.35 -2.65 22.88
C ARG A 194 9.55 -2.82 23.79
N ARG A 195 10.76 -2.58 23.27
CA ARG A 195 11.99 -2.64 24.08
C ARG A 195 12.01 -1.62 25.21
N GLY A 196 11.54 -0.40 24.94
CA GLY A 196 11.40 0.64 25.96
C GLY A 196 10.43 0.24 27.08
N GLU A 197 9.31 -0.37 26.73
CA GLU A 197 8.32 -0.90 27.68
C GLU A 197 8.90 -2.01 28.55
N LEU A 198 9.55 -3.00 27.93
CA LEU A 198 10.22 -4.10 28.64
C LEU A 198 11.30 -3.58 29.60
N THR A 199 12.10 -2.61 29.15
CA THR A 199 13.14 -1.99 30.00
C THR A 199 12.52 -1.27 31.21
N ARG A 200 11.42 -0.53 31.01
CA ARG A 200 10.69 0.14 32.12
C ARG A 200 10.06 -0.89 33.06
N GLN A 201 9.48 -1.96 32.52
CA GLN A 201 8.89 -3.05 33.30
C GLN A 201 9.96 -3.72 34.16
N ARG A 202 11.12 -4.07 33.58
CA ARG A 202 12.28 -4.62 34.29
C ARG A 202 12.73 -3.71 35.44
N GLN A 203 12.88 -2.41 35.19
CA GLN A 203 13.28 -1.45 36.22
C GLN A 203 12.26 -1.37 37.36
N ARG A 204 10.96 -1.39 37.04
CA ARG A 204 9.88 -1.41 38.03
C ARG A 204 9.91 -2.68 38.88
N LEU A 205 10.09 -3.85 38.26
CA LEU A 205 10.19 -5.13 38.98
C LEU A 205 11.44 -5.17 39.87
N ARG A 206 12.59 -4.71 39.38
CA ARG A 206 13.82 -4.58 40.19
C ARG A 206 13.65 -3.67 41.40
N ARG A 207 12.96 -2.53 41.25
CA ARG A 207 12.66 -1.65 42.38
C ARG A 207 11.75 -2.31 43.41
N ARG A 208 10.78 -3.14 42.98
CA ARG A 208 9.94 -3.93 43.90
C ARG A 208 10.73 -5.01 44.63
N LEU A 209 11.64 -5.68 43.92
CA LEU A 209 12.52 -6.71 44.47
C LEU A 209 13.46 -6.16 45.57
N LEU A 210 13.96 -4.93 45.37
CA LEU A 210 14.82 -4.23 46.33
C LEU A 210 14.05 -3.56 47.49
N SER A 211 12.72 -3.66 47.50
CA SER A 211 11.89 -3.06 48.55
C SER A 211 11.96 -3.90 49.82
N PRO A 212 12.15 -3.30 51.01
CA PRO A 212 12.26 -4.04 52.27
C PRO A 212 10.98 -4.78 52.67
N ASP A 213 9.83 -4.42 52.09
CA ASP A 213 8.51 -5.05 52.32
C ASP A 213 8.19 -6.21 51.36
N ALA A 214 9.17 -6.71 50.60
CA ALA A 214 8.94 -7.79 49.63
C ALA A 214 8.75 -9.15 50.34
N ASP A 215 7.58 -9.77 50.13
CA ASP A 215 7.29 -11.13 50.59
C ASP A 215 8.27 -12.13 49.93
N PRO A 216 8.98 -12.99 50.69
CA PRO A 216 9.87 -14.03 50.15
C PRO A 216 9.23 -14.94 49.09
N ALA A 217 7.93 -15.20 49.16
CA ALA A 217 7.21 -15.96 48.13
C ALA A 217 7.00 -15.14 46.84
N ALA A 218 6.88 -13.81 46.94
CA ALA A 218 6.78 -12.90 45.80
C ALA A 218 8.14 -12.60 45.16
N VAL A 219 9.24 -12.68 45.92
CA VAL A 219 10.62 -12.50 45.45
C VAL A 219 10.96 -13.48 44.32
N ALA A 220 10.70 -14.78 44.52
CA ALA A 220 10.96 -15.80 43.49
C ALA A 220 10.16 -15.57 42.19
N GLY A 221 8.91 -15.10 42.29
CA GLY A 221 8.09 -14.74 41.13
C GLY A 221 8.61 -13.51 40.39
N LEU A 222 9.05 -12.48 41.12
CA LEU A 222 9.64 -11.27 40.55
C LEU A 222 10.98 -11.56 39.84
N GLU A 223 11.80 -12.46 40.39
CA GLU A 223 13.05 -12.90 39.77
C GLU A 223 12.80 -13.67 38.47
N ALA A 224 11.81 -14.57 38.46
CA ALA A 224 11.39 -15.29 37.26
C ALA A 224 10.88 -14.33 36.16
N ASP A 225 10.04 -13.35 36.52
CA ASP A 225 9.55 -12.33 35.58
C ASP A 225 10.69 -11.46 35.03
N ILE A 226 11.67 -11.10 35.86
CA ILE A 226 12.86 -10.34 35.41
C ILE A 226 13.72 -11.20 34.47
N ALA A 227 13.90 -12.48 34.76
CA ALA A 227 14.66 -13.40 33.91
C ALA A 227 13.98 -13.57 32.54
N ALA A 228 12.65 -13.72 32.50
CA ALA A 228 11.90 -13.78 31.25
C ALA A 228 12.01 -12.48 30.43
N ILE A 229 11.96 -11.32 31.09
CA ILE A 229 12.18 -10.03 30.40
C ILE A 229 13.64 -9.89 29.94
N ASP A 230 14.61 -10.35 30.72
CA ASP A 230 16.03 -10.30 30.34
C ASP A 230 16.33 -11.28 29.19
N GLU A 231 15.60 -12.39 29.06
CA GLU A 231 15.62 -13.28 27.89
C GLU A 231 14.99 -12.60 26.66
N GLU A 232 13.80 -12.00 26.79
CA GLU A 232 13.15 -11.24 25.71
C GLU A 232 14.01 -10.03 25.28
N LEU A 233 14.67 -9.36 26.23
CA LEU A 233 15.64 -8.29 25.97
C LEU A 233 16.95 -8.81 25.38
N GLY A 234 17.36 -10.03 25.73
CA GLY A 234 18.56 -10.70 25.21
C GLY A 234 18.48 -10.99 23.70
N CYS A 235 17.26 -11.15 23.17
CA CYS A 235 17.01 -11.19 21.73
C CYS A 235 17.38 -9.87 21.00
N PHE A 236 17.52 -8.75 21.73
CA PHE A 236 18.04 -7.48 21.22
C PHE A 236 19.55 -7.39 21.52
N SER A 237 20.37 -8.10 20.74
CA SER A 237 21.74 -8.48 21.14
C SER A 237 22.80 -7.35 21.09
N GLY A 238 23.04 -6.59 22.18
CA GLY A 238 24.34 -5.91 22.49
C GLY A 238 24.33 -4.38 22.74
N ILE A 239 25.48 -3.82 23.13
CA ILE A 239 25.63 -2.44 23.67
C ILE A 239 25.59 -1.34 22.57
N GLU A 240 25.83 -1.68 21.30
CA GLU A 240 25.70 -0.77 20.15
C GLU A 240 24.31 -0.84 19.45
N LEU A 241 23.35 -1.58 20.02
CA LEU A 241 22.14 -1.99 19.32
C LEU A 241 20.94 -1.09 19.54
N GLY A 242 20.94 0.01 18.81
CA GLY A 242 19.73 0.50 18.16
C GLY A 242 19.79 0.37 16.64
N LEU A 243 20.98 0.60 16.07
CA LEU A 243 21.17 0.76 14.63
C LEU A 243 21.31 -0.58 13.92
N GLU A 244 22.12 -1.50 14.46
CA GLU A 244 22.31 -2.83 13.88
C GLU A 244 21.01 -3.65 13.84
N ASP A 245 20.20 -3.59 14.91
CA ASP A 245 18.86 -4.18 14.92
C ASP A 245 17.94 -3.52 13.89
N SER A 246 18.02 -2.19 13.74
CA SER A 246 17.22 -1.46 12.75
C SER A 246 17.62 -1.89 11.34
N LEU A 247 18.93 -2.02 11.06
CA LEU A 247 19.46 -2.48 9.78
C LEU A 247 18.97 -3.90 9.47
N ARG A 248 19.07 -4.83 10.42
CA ARG A 248 18.58 -6.20 10.28
C ARG A 248 17.08 -6.26 9.97
N HIS A 249 16.28 -5.39 10.57
CA HIS A 249 14.85 -5.29 10.26
C HIS A 249 14.60 -4.80 8.83
N VAL A 250 15.35 -3.79 8.37
CA VAL A 250 15.25 -3.32 6.98
C VAL A 250 15.66 -4.43 6.01
N GLU A 251 16.75 -5.14 6.28
CA GLU A 251 17.22 -6.26 5.47
C GLU A 251 16.19 -7.39 5.35
N SER A 252 15.64 -7.82 6.48
CA SER A 252 14.62 -8.88 6.52
C SER A 252 13.36 -8.46 5.77
N LEU A 253 12.86 -7.23 5.99
CA LEU A 253 11.64 -6.77 5.33
C LEU A 253 11.82 -6.66 3.81
N LEU A 254 12.90 -6.02 3.36
CA LEU A 254 13.17 -5.87 1.93
C LEU A 254 13.53 -7.22 1.27
N GLY A 255 14.18 -8.11 2.01
CA GLY A 255 14.49 -9.46 1.56
C GLY A 255 13.27 -10.37 1.42
N GLU A 256 12.17 -10.06 2.10
CA GLU A 256 10.89 -10.77 2.07
C GLU A 256 9.74 -9.87 1.54
N ALA A 257 10.05 -8.97 0.60
CA ALA A 257 9.10 -7.99 0.07
C ALA A 257 7.80 -8.62 -0.45
N GLU A 258 7.84 -9.88 -0.91
CA GLU A 258 6.67 -10.63 -1.39
C GLU A 258 5.62 -10.88 -0.31
N ARG A 259 6.01 -10.89 0.96
CA ARG A 259 5.08 -11.07 2.09
C ARG A 259 4.38 -9.78 2.47
N TRP A 260 5.02 -8.64 2.19
CA TRP A 260 4.56 -7.32 2.63
C TRP A 260 3.61 -6.66 1.64
N LEU A 261 3.80 -6.91 0.35
CA LEU A 261 2.96 -6.37 -0.70
C LEU A 261 2.75 -7.43 -1.78
N THR A 262 1.49 -7.75 -2.03
CA THR A 262 1.09 -8.66 -3.11
C THR A 262 0.05 -8.00 -3.98
N VAL A 263 0.08 -8.32 -5.27
CA VAL A 263 -0.97 -7.96 -6.23
C VAL A 263 -1.33 -9.23 -6.97
N GLN A 264 -2.59 -9.63 -6.86
CA GLN A 264 -3.11 -10.85 -7.45
C GLN A 264 -4.36 -10.57 -8.30
N PRO A 265 -4.61 -11.37 -9.35
CA PRO A 265 -5.88 -11.32 -10.06
C PRO A 265 -7.03 -11.58 -9.08
N PHE A 266 -8.04 -10.72 -9.12
CA PHE A 266 -9.24 -10.82 -8.32
C PHE A 266 -10.44 -11.02 -9.25
N ARG A 267 -11.10 -12.16 -9.12
CA ARG A 267 -12.26 -12.54 -9.92
C ARG A 267 -13.51 -12.49 -9.07
N MET A 268 -14.56 -11.86 -9.59
CA MET A 268 -15.88 -11.87 -8.95
C MET A 268 -16.99 -11.89 -9.99
N SER A 269 -18.12 -12.49 -9.65
CA SER A 269 -19.34 -12.44 -10.45
C SER A 269 -20.39 -11.69 -9.63
N LEU A 270 -20.84 -10.56 -10.17
CA LEU A 270 -21.80 -9.66 -9.52
C LEU A 270 -23.03 -9.46 -10.39
N ASP A 271 -24.21 -9.33 -9.79
CA ASP A 271 -25.40 -8.82 -10.50
C ASP A 271 -25.30 -7.30 -10.70
N TYR A 272 -26.28 -6.73 -11.42
CA TYR A 272 -26.34 -5.28 -11.68
C TYR A 272 -26.52 -4.41 -10.42
N ARG A 273 -26.73 -5.02 -9.25
CA ARG A 273 -26.86 -4.38 -7.93
C ARG A 273 -25.63 -4.65 -7.05
N ASN A 274 -24.54 -5.14 -7.64
CA ASN A 274 -23.32 -5.55 -6.94
C ASN A 274 -23.54 -6.62 -5.87
N VAL A 275 -24.50 -7.53 -6.08
CA VAL A 275 -24.72 -8.71 -5.24
C VAL A 275 -23.95 -9.89 -5.83
N GLN A 276 -23.23 -10.63 -4.98
CA GLN A 276 -22.47 -11.80 -5.41
C GLN A 276 -23.40 -12.89 -5.96
N THR A 277 -23.08 -13.39 -7.16
CA THR A 277 -23.88 -14.40 -7.87
C THR A 277 -22.99 -15.34 -8.67
N THR A 278 -23.47 -16.54 -8.97
CA THR A 278 -22.75 -17.55 -9.78
C THR A 278 -23.10 -17.45 -11.28
N VAL A 279 -24.13 -16.67 -11.63
CA VAL A 279 -24.74 -16.67 -12.98
C VAL A 279 -24.27 -15.50 -13.85
N SER A 280 -23.64 -14.48 -13.26
CA SER A 280 -23.13 -13.31 -13.99
C SER A 280 -21.74 -13.53 -14.58
N GLU A 281 -21.41 -12.73 -15.60
CA GLU A 281 -20.06 -12.64 -16.16
C GLU A 281 -19.00 -12.42 -15.08
N VAL A 282 -17.87 -13.11 -15.22
CA VAL A 282 -16.74 -12.99 -14.30
C VAL A 282 -16.00 -11.70 -14.61
N LEU A 283 -15.99 -10.80 -13.64
CA LEU A 283 -15.20 -9.59 -13.66
C LEU A 283 -13.78 -9.87 -13.19
N GLU A 284 -12.79 -9.52 -14.02
CA GLU A 284 -11.38 -9.60 -13.65
C GLU A 284 -10.84 -8.21 -13.28
N MET A 285 -10.28 -8.14 -12.08
CA MET A 285 -9.60 -6.97 -11.51
C MET A 285 -8.30 -7.41 -10.84
N SER A 286 -7.62 -6.48 -10.17
CA SER A 286 -6.46 -6.80 -9.34
C SER A 286 -6.75 -6.44 -7.89
N GLU A 287 -6.35 -7.29 -6.95
CA GLU A 287 -6.38 -6.99 -5.51
C GLU A 287 -4.94 -6.78 -5.05
N ALA A 288 -4.68 -5.60 -4.48
CA ALA A 288 -3.46 -5.30 -3.75
C ALA A 288 -3.70 -5.61 -2.26
N ALA A 289 -2.86 -6.45 -1.68
CA ALA A 289 -2.93 -6.82 -0.27
C ALA A 289 -1.60 -6.55 0.43
N ALA A 290 -1.69 -5.93 1.60
CA ALA A 290 -0.58 -5.69 2.51
C ALA A 290 -0.67 -6.61 3.75
N LEU A 291 0.47 -6.83 4.42
CA LEU A 291 0.55 -7.72 5.58
C LEU A 291 -0.26 -7.22 6.79
N ASP A 292 -0.50 -5.91 6.88
CA ASP A 292 -1.34 -5.29 7.92
C ASP A 292 -2.84 -5.63 7.79
N GLY A 293 -3.21 -6.42 6.79
CA GLY A 293 -4.59 -6.83 6.51
C GLY A 293 -5.33 -5.86 5.57
N THR A 294 -4.70 -4.74 5.18
CA THR A 294 -5.27 -3.80 4.22
C THR A 294 -5.35 -4.47 2.85
N ARG A 295 -6.56 -4.48 2.29
CA ARG A 295 -6.82 -4.95 0.93
C ARG A 295 -7.52 -3.87 0.14
N ARG A 296 -7.06 -3.65 -1.08
CA ARG A 296 -7.68 -2.71 -2.02
C ARG A 296 -7.83 -3.35 -3.38
N ILE A 297 -9.00 -3.15 -3.98
CA ILE A 297 -9.21 -3.47 -5.38
C ILE A 297 -8.65 -2.33 -6.20
N VAL A 298 -7.74 -2.67 -7.11
CA VAL A 298 -7.00 -1.73 -7.93
C VAL A 298 -7.32 -1.92 -9.41
N LEU A 299 -7.38 -0.80 -10.12
CA LEU A 299 -7.61 -0.71 -11.54
C LEU A 299 -6.64 0.31 -12.13
N PHE A 300 -5.75 -0.14 -13.01
CA PHE A 300 -4.89 0.78 -13.74
C PHE A 300 -5.74 1.50 -14.79
N GLY A 301 -5.69 2.84 -14.78
CA GLY A 301 -6.62 3.64 -15.54
C GLY A 301 -6.01 4.91 -16.12
N ARG A 302 -6.73 5.51 -17.06
CA ARG A 302 -6.48 6.84 -17.59
C ARG A 302 -7.72 7.70 -17.43
N ILE A 303 -7.55 8.94 -17.00
CA ILE A 303 -8.61 9.93 -16.86
C ILE A 303 -8.40 10.99 -17.94
N PRO A 304 -9.32 11.13 -18.91
CA PRO A 304 -9.24 12.22 -19.89
C PRO A 304 -9.41 13.57 -19.19
N ARG A 305 -8.52 14.53 -19.46
CA ARG A 305 -8.52 15.85 -18.80
C ARG A 305 -9.83 16.59 -18.96
N ARG A 306 -10.47 16.44 -20.14
CA ARG A 306 -11.80 17.01 -20.45
C ARG A 306 -12.93 16.52 -19.54
N GLN A 307 -12.75 15.40 -18.85
CA GLN A 307 -13.72 14.81 -17.93
C GLN A 307 -13.47 15.21 -16.48
N LEU A 308 -12.34 15.84 -16.18
CA LEU A 308 -12.07 16.36 -14.85
C LEU A 308 -12.93 17.61 -14.64
N PRO A 309 -13.83 17.61 -13.65
CA PRO A 309 -14.65 18.78 -13.39
C PRO A 309 -13.76 19.95 -12.96
N GLU A 310 -14.15 21.16 -13.39
CA GLU A 310 -13.52 22.39 -12.89
C GLU A 310 -13.55 22.40 -11.36
N PRO A 311 -12.51 22.95 -10.70
CA PRO A 311 -12.49 23.09 -9.26
C PRO A 311 -13.79 23.75 -8.81
N LYS A 312 -14.66 23.02 -8.11
CA LYS A 312 -15.70 23.66 -7.31
C LYS A 312 -14.96 24.51 -6.28
N ASP A 313 -14.90 25.82 -6.53
CA ASP A 313 -14.42 26.82 -5.57
C ASP A 313 -15.21 26.60 -4.27
N MET A 314 -14.62 25.92 -3.29
CA MET A 314 -15.25 25.78 -1.97
C MET A 314 -15.49 27.15 -1.32
N LEU A 315 -14.72 28.17 -1.72
CA LEU A 315 -14.94 29.57 -1.38
C LEU A 315 -16.22 30.17 -2.00
N LYS A 316 -16.66 29.71 -3.17
CA LYS A 316 -17.95 30.14 -3.75
C LYS A 316 -19.13 29.48 -3.06
N LEU A 317 -19.00 28.21 -2.64
CA LEU A 317 -20.01 27.54 -1.82
C LEU A 317 -20.14 28.22 -0.44
N GLY A 318 -19.03 28.57 0.21
CA GLY A 318 -19.05 29.34 1.46
C GLY A 318 -19.77 30.70 1.33
N ARG A 319 -19.58 31.40 0.21
CA ARG A 319 -20.29 32.68 -0.07
C ARG A 319 -21.78 32.49 -0.37
N ALA A 320 -22.17 31.40 -1.03
CA ALA A 320 -23.58 31.08 -1.26
C ALA A 320 -24.33 30.70 0.03
N TYR A 321 -23.63 30.11 1.02
CA TYR A 321 -24.20 29.80 2.34
C TYR A 321 -24.18 30.98 3.31
N LEU A 322 -23.32 31.98 3.10
CA LEU A 322 -23.20 33.16 3.97
C LEU A 322 -23.95 34.41 3.49
N GLY A 323 -24.68 34.33 2.37
CA GLY A 323 -25.67 35.35 1.98
C GLY A 323 -25.17 36.80 2.07
N THR A 324 -24.12 37.13 1.32
CA THR A 324 -23.74 38.54 1.05
C THR A 324 -23.90 38.86 -0.41
#